data_AF-A0A917BTM9-F1
#
_entry.id   AF-A0A917BTM9-F1
#
_cell.length_a   1.000
_cell.length_b   1.000
_cell.length_c   1.000
_cell.angle_alpha   90.00
_cell.angle_beta   90.00
_cell.angle_gamma   90.00
#
_symmetry.space_group_name_H-M   'P 1'
#
loop_
_entity.id
_entity.type
_entity.pdbx_description
1 polymer ?
#
loop_
_entity_poly.entity_id
_entity_poly.type
_entity_poly.pdbx_seq_one_letter_code
_entity_poly.pdbx_strand_id
1 'polypeptide(L)'
;MRSDRFLWMLLIGLLAGAIILAVHHEQGVVAGIDLNQFGSLVYMVPVLIVVGAAAWSMVRGRLGEALVAALFWLLLAAVLAIGYTYRGPLLQVAERVIGQVLPGYVISLPGSSQTVEVVRGADGDFAVRVGINDATVPMLLDTGASSVVLTLEVARQAGLPVEFLKYDVPVDTANGRTRAAAVVIDKMTVGGIVERRIPALVAPAGMLRTPLLGMSFLSRLDSFEVRGDRLLMRGPGRDAQ
;
A
#
# COMPACT_ATOMS: atom_id res chain seq x y z
N MET A 1 -19.02 -7.66 46.39
CA MET A 1 -17.54 -7.80 46.42
C MET A 1 -17.07 -9.11 45.78
N ARG A 2 -17.61 -9.55 44.63
CA ARG A 2 -17.23 -10.82 43.95
C ARG A 2 -16.91 -10.65 42.46
N SER A 3 -17.15 -9.47 41.88
CA SER A 3 -16.94 -9.15 40.46
C SER A 3 -15.47 -9.12 40.06
N ASP A 4 -14.60 -8.67 40.95
CA ASP A 4 -13.23 -8.33 40.58
C ASP A 4 -12.40 -9.59 40.32
N ARG A 5 -12.66 -10.67 41.06
CA ARG A 5 -11.96 -11.95 40.89
C ARG A 5 -12.25 -12.59 39.53
N PHE A 6 -13.46 -12.43 39.00
CA PHE A 6 -13.83 -12.98 37.70
C PHE A 6 -13.15 -12.23 36.55
N LEU A 7 -13.11 -10.90 36.64
CA LEU A 7 -12.40 -10.06 35.68
C LEU A 7 -10.89 -10.35 35.69
N TRP A 8 -10.29 -10.52 36.87
CA TRP A 8 -8.88 -10.93 36.98
C TRP A 8 -8.62 -12.32 36.39
N MET A 9 -9.51 -13.31 36.58
CA MET A 9 -9.35 -14.63 35.96
C MET A 9 -9.44 -14.59 34.44
N LEU A 10 -10.35 -13.78 33.89
CA LEU A 10 -10.51 -13.60 32.45
C LEU A 10 -9.30 -12.88 31.84
N LEU A 11 -8.79 -11.84 32.51
CA LEU A 11 -7.56 -11.14 32.10
C LEU A 11 -6.33 -12.06 32.17
N ILE A 12 -6.20 -12.90 33.20
CA ILE A 12 -5.12 -13.88 33.32
C ILE A 12 -5.22 -14.93 32.21
N GLY A 13 -6.42 -15.39 31.87
CA GLY A 13 -6.64 -16.33 30.76
C GLY A 13 -6.27 -15.73 29.39
N LEU A 14 -6.67 -14.47 29.14
CA LEU A 14 -6.29 -13.73 27.93
C LEU A 14 -4.78 -13.51 27.84
N LEU A 15 -4.15 -13.12 28.95
CA LEU A 15 -2.70 -12.93 29.04
C LEU A 15 -1.95 -14.25 28.79
N ALA A 16 -2.42 -15.36 29.35
CA ALA A 16 -1.85 -16.68 29.11
C ALA A 16 -1.99 -17.10 27.65
N GLY A 17 -3.15 -16.88 27.03
CA GLY A 17 -3.37 -17.15 25.60
C GLY A 17 -2.46 -16.30 24.70
N ALA A 18 -2.28 -15.02 25.03
CA ALA A 18 -1.37 -14.11 24.31
C ALA A 18 0.10 -14.55 24.44
N ILE A 19 0.52 -15.00 25.62
CA ILE A 19 1.87 -15.53 25.85
C ILE A 19 2.09 -16.82 25.04
N ILE A 20 1.12 -17.73 25.01
CA ILE A 20 1.21 -18.98 24.22
C ILE A 20 1.36 -18.66 22.72
N LEU A 21 0.58 -17.70 22.20
CA LEU A 21 0.69 -17.21 20.82
C LEU A 21 2.08 -16.60 20.53
N ALA A 22 2.62 -15.80 21.44
CA ALA A 22 3.92 -15.17 21.28
C ALA A 22 5.07 -16.18 21.27
N VAL A 23 5.01 -17.20 22.13
CA VAL A 23 6.06 -18.24 22.23
C VAL A 23 6.01 -19.23 21.05
N HIS A 24 4.83 -19.51 20.49
CA HIS A 24 4.67 -20.47 19.38
C HIS A 24 4.56 -19.82 18.00
N HIS A 25 4.83 -18.51 17.91
CA HIS A 25 4.79 -17.73 16.67
C HIS A 25 5.59 -18.36 15.53
N GLU A 26 6.73 -18.98 15.82
CA GLU A 26 7.62 -19.56 14.80
C GLU A 26 7.27 -21.00 14.39
N GLN A 27 6.50 -21.72 15.20
CA GLN A 27 6.18 -23.14 14.97
C GLN A 27 4.90 -23.32 14.14
N GLY A 28 4.10 -22.26 13.97
CA GLY A 28 2.89 -22.25 13.15
C GLY A 28 1.70 -23.08 13.67
N VAL A 29 1.90 -23.88 14.72
CA VAL A 29 0.89 -24.80 15.28
C VAL A 29 0.99 -24.84 16.80
N VAL A 30 -0.15 -24.76 17.49
CA VAL A 30 -0.26 -24.89 18.96
C VAL A 30 -1.19 -26.05 19.27
N ALA A 31 -0.68 -27.09 19.94
CA ALA A 31 -1.46 -28.27 20.33
C ALA A 31 -2.25 -28.93 19.16
N GLY A 32 -1.68 -28.92 17.95
CA GLY A 32 -2.31 -29.49 16.74
C GLY A 32 -3.30 -28.57 16.02
N ILE A 33 -3.46 -27.32 16.47
CA ILE A 33 -4.31 -26.30 15.86
C ILE A 33 -3.42 -25.23 15.20
N ASP A 34 -3.76 -24.84 13.96
CA ASP A 34 -3.07 -23.77 13.24
C ASP A 34 -3.10 -22.45 14.02
N LEU A 35 -2.01 -21.68 13.99
CA LEU A 35 -1.85 -20.45 14.78
C LEU A 35 -2.94 -19.41 14.49
N ASN A 36 -3.46 -19.33 13.27
CA ASN A 36 -4.55 -18.41 12.91
C ASN A 36 -5.89 -18.87 13.48
N GLN A 37 -6.13 -20.19 13.50
CA GLN A 37 -7.32 -20.79 14.12
C GLN A 37 -7.25 -20.69 15.65
N PHE A 38 -6.06 -20.85 16.24
CA PHE A 38 -5.86 -20.66 17.67
C PHE A 38 -6.06 -19.20 18.07
N GLY A 39 -5.56 -18.24 17.27
CA GLY A 39 -5.78 -16.81 17.48
C GLY A 39 -7.27 -16.44 17.50
N SER A 40 -8.06 -16.94 16.55
CA SER A 40 -9.51 -16.66 16.51
C SER A 40 -10.25 -17.24 17.71
N LEU A 41 -9.86 -18.42 18.20
CA LEU A 41 -10.41 -19.01 19.43
C LEU A 41 -10.06 -18.19 20.69
N VAL A 42 -8.82 -17.70 20.79
CA VAL A 42 -8.38 -16.83 21.90
C VAL A 42 -9.21 -15.54 21.98
N TYR A 43 -9.67 -15.00 20.85
CA TYR A 43 -10.57 -13.85 20.82
C TYR A 43 -12.06 -14.21 21.03
N MET A 44 -12.54 -15.35 20.53
CA MET A 44 -13.95 -15.74 20.65
C MET A 44 -14.35 -16.18 22.06
N VAL A 45 -13.47 -16.86 22.79
CA VAL A 45 -13.79 -17.42 24.11
C VAL A 45 -14.12 -16.35 25.16
N PRO A 46 -13.33 -15.27 25.32
CA PRO A 46 -13.67 -14.18 26.23
C PRO A 46 -14.97 -13.47 25.86
N VAL A 47 -15.23 -13.29 24.55
CA VAL A 47 -16.47 -12.67 24.06
C VAL A 47 -17.67 -13.54 24.41
N LEU A 48 -17.60 -14.86 24.19
CA LEU A 48 -18.67 -15.80 24.56
C LEU A 48 -18.90 -15.84 26.07
N ILE A 49 -17.85 -15.76 26.88
CA ILE A 49 -17.95 -15.71 28.34
C ILE A 49 -18.63 -14.41 28.79
N VAL A 50 -18.26 -13.27 28.22
CA VAL A 50 -18.88 -11.97 28.54
C VAL A 50 -20.34 -11.93 28.10
N VAL A 51 -20.65 -12.40 26.88
CA VAL A 51 -22.02 -12.48 26.35
C VAL A 51 -22.87 -13.46 27.16
N GLY A 52 -22.32 -14.63 27.52
CA GLY A 52 -23.00 -15.62 28.35
C GLY A 52 -23.24 -15.15 29.78
N ALA A 53 -22.27 -14.46 30.40
CA ALA A 53 -22.43 -13.86 31.72
C ALA A 53 -23.43 -12.69 31.71
N ALA A 54 -23.44 -11.88 30.65
CA ALA A 54 -24.42 -10.82 30.44
C ALA A 54 -25.83 -11.40 30.29
N ALA A 55 -26.02 -12.41 29.42
CA ALA A 55 -27.28 -13.11 29.24
C ALA A 55 -27.77 -13.79 30.55
N TRP A 56 -26.86 -14.38 31.33
CA TRP A 56 -27.19 -14.95 32.64
C TRP A 56 -27.61 -13.89 33.67
N SER A 57 -26.99 -12.71 33.63
CA SER A 57 -27.35 -11.58 34.50
C SER A 57 -28.73 -11.00 34.15
N MET A 58 -29.14 -11.07 32.88
CA MET A 58 -30.45 -10.63 32.39
C MET A 58 -31.61 -11.47 32.93
N VAL A 59 -31.37 -12.75 33.25
CA VAL A 59 -32.39 -13.68 33.74
C VAL A 59 -32.70 -13.48 35.23
N ARG A 60 -31.92 -12.68 35.99
CA ARG A 60 -32.07 -12.52 37.45
C ARG A 60 -32.76 -11.23 37.95
N GLY A 61 -33.59 -10.57 37.13
CA GLY A 61 -34.71 -9.80 37.73
C GLY A 61 -34.98 -8.36 37.29
N ARG A 62 -34.53 -7.91 36.11
CA ARG A 62 -35.01 -6.64 35.53
C ARG A 62 -35.15 -6.75 34.00
N LEU A 63 -36.32 -7.21 33.55
CA LEU A 63 -36.62 -7.43 32.13
C LEU A 63 -36.37 -6.19 31.25
N GLY A 64 -36.61 -4.98 31.78
CA GLY A 64 -36.36 -3.73 31.05
C GLY A 64 -34.87 -3.44 30.82
N GLU A 65 -34.02 -3.64 31.82
CA GLU A 65 -32.57 -3.44 31.70
C GLU A 65 -31.94 -4.51 30.79
N ALA A 66 -32.46 -5.74 30.86
CA ALA A 66 -32.08 -6.81 29.97
C ALA A 66 -32.40 -6.52 28.49
N LEU A 67 -33.60 -5.98 28.23
CA LEU A 67 -34.02 -5.57 26.89
C LEU A 67 -33.12 -4.46 26.31
N VAL A 68 -32.82 -3.43 27.11
CA VAL A 68 -31.95 -2.32 26.67
C VAL A 68 -30.54 -2.82 26.38
N ALA A 69 -29.97 -3.67 27.23
CA ALA A 69 -28.65 -4.25 27.00
C ALA A 69 -28.63 -5.19 25.78
N ALA A 70 -29.67 -6.01 25.58
CA ALA A 70 -29.78 -6.87 24.40
C ALA A 70 -29.87 -6.04 23.10
N LEU A 71 -30.65 -4.96 23.09
CA LEU A 71 -30.74 -4.04 21.95
C LEU A 71 -29.41 -3.35 21.66
N PHE A 72 -28.67 -2.93 22.69
CA PHE A 72 -27.33 -2.36 22.52
C PHE A 72 -26.36 -3.35 21.86
N TRP A 73 -26.33 -4.60 22.34
CA TRP A 73 -25.46 -5.63 21.76
C TRP A 73 -25.86 -6.01 20.33
N LEU A 74 -27.15 -6.10 20.03
CA LEU A 74 -27.65 -6.30 18.68
C LEU A 74 -27.27 -5.16 17.75
N LEU A 75 -27.38 -3.91 18.21
CA LEU A 75 -26.97 -2.73 17.46
C LEU A 75 -25.46 -2.74 17.20
N LEU A 76 -24.65 -3.03 18.22
CA LEU A 76 -23.20 -3.14 18.10
C LEU A 76 -22.81 -4.25 17.12
N ALA A 77 -23.43 -5.44 17.22
CA ALA A 77 -23.21 -6.54 16.29
C ALA A 77 -23.61 -6.15 14.85
N ALA A 78 -24.71 -5.43 14.67
CA ALA A 78 -25.14 -4.93 13.36
C ALA A 78 -24.13 -3.90 12.79
N VAL A 79 -23.66 -2.95 13.60
CA VAL A 79 -22.64 -1.96 13.19
C VAL A 79 -21.33 -2.66 12.80
N LEU A 80 -20.87 -3.64 13.60
CA LEU A 80 -19.68 -4.42 13.29
C LEU A 80 -19.86 -5.29 12.04
N ALA A 81 -21.02 -5.92 11.85
CA ALA A 81 -21.33 -6.70 10.66
C ALA A 81 -21.39 -5.83 9.40
N ILE A 82 -21.98 -4.63 9.50
CA ILE A 82 -21.96 -3.62 8.42
C ILE A 82 -20.52 -3.20 8.15
N GLY A 83 -19.75 -2.80 9.18
CA GLY A 83 -18.34 -2.44 9.02
C GLY A 83 -17.49 -3.55 8.39
N TYR A 84 -17.72 -4.80 8.77
CA TYR A 84 -17.06 -5.97 8.18
C TYR A 84 -17.51 -6.23 6.75
N THR A 85 -18.80 -6.05 6.44
CA THR A 85 -19.35 -6.19 5.08
C THR A 85 -18.75 -5.13 4.15
N TYR A 86 -18.60 -3.90 4.63
CA TYR A 86 -18.00 -2.78 3.91
C TYR A 86 -16.49 -2.62 4.17
N ARG A 87 -15.81 -3.66 4.68
CA ARG A 87 -14.37 -3.61 4.98
C ARG A 87 -13.53 -3.28 3.74
N GLY A 88 -13.92 -3.78 2.57
CA GLY A 88 -13.25 -3.50 1.30
C GLY A 88 -13.28 -2.01 0.94
N PRO A 89 -14.47 -1.38 0.82
CA PRO A 89 -14.59 0.06 0.60
C PRO A 89 -13.94 0.93 1.67
N LEU A 90 -14.00 0.54 2.95
CA LEU A 90 -13.37 1.29 4.05
C LEU A 90 -11.84 1.33 3.92
N LEU A 91 -11.22 0.22 3.51
CA LEU A 91 -9.78 0.19 3.23
C LEU A 91 -9.41 1.11 2.07
N GLN A 92 -10.24 1.21 1.03
CA GLN A 92 -10.00 2.12 -0.10
C GLN A 92 -10.13 3.60 0.29
N VAL A 93 -11.03 3.94 1.21
CA VAL A 93 -11.13 5.30 1.76
C VAL A 93 -9.91 5.62 2.62
N ALA A 94 -9.44 4.68 3.45
CA ALA A 94 -8.22 4.83 4.23
C ALA A 94 -6.98 5.00 3.33
N GLU A 95 -6.86 4.21 2.26
CA GLU A 95 -5.80 4.35 1.25
C GLU A 95 -5.83 5.70 0.53
N ARG A 96 -7.02 6.25 0.24
CA ARG A 96 -7.16 7.60 -0.34
C ARG A 96 -6.72 8.69 0.63
N VAL A 97 -7.07 8.57 1.91
CA VAL A 97 -6.66 9.54 2.95
C VAL A 97 -5.15 9.45 3.19
N ILE A 98 -4.58 8.24 3.24
CA ILE A 98 -3.13 8.03 3.37
C ILE A 98 -2.38 8.53 2.13
N GLY A 99 -2.94 8.32 0.92
CA GLY A 99 -2.40 8.84 -0.33
C GLY A 99 -2.42 10.37 -0.43
N GLN A 100 -3.35 11.04 0.26
CA GLN A 100 -3.37 12.50 0.41
C GLN A 100 -2.26 13.02 1.33
N VAL A 101 -1.81 12.21 2.29
CA VAL A 101 -0.76 12.60 3.26
C VAL A 101 0.64 12.21 2.75
N LEU A 102 0.76 11.16 1.92
CA LEU A 102 2.01 10.67 1.36
C LEU A 102 1.89 10.45 -0.17
N PRO A 103 2.27 11.44 -1.00
CA PRO A 103 2.26 11.32 -2.45
C PRO A 103 3.08 10.10 -2.94
N GLY A 104 2.55 9.36 -3.92
CA GLY A 104 3.24 8.24 -4.57
C GLY A 104 3.26 6.93 -3.79
N TYR A 105 2.19 6.61 -3.05
CA TYR A 105 2.01 5.30 -2.41
C TYR A 105 1.76 4.23 -3.48
N VAL A 106 2.66 3.25 -3.56
CA VAL A 106 2.55 2.09 -4.46
C VAL A 106 1.84 0.98 -3.70
N ILE A 107 0.64 0.60 -4.14
CA ILE A 107 -0.01 -0.60 -3.62
C ILE A 107 0.56 -1.78 -4.41
N SER A 108 1.47 -2.53 -3.79
CA SER A 108 1.85 -3.85 -4.30
C SER A 108 0.75 -4.83 -3.93
N LEU A 109 0.02 -5.34 -4.93
CA LEU A 109 -1.01 -6.35 -4.68
C LEU A 109 -0.34 -7.63 -4.12
N PRO A 110 -0.81 -8.17 -2.98
CA PRO A 110 -0.31 -9.43 -2.44
C PRO A 110 -0.46 -10.55 -3.49
N GLY A 111 0.65 -11.20 -3.86
CA GLY A 111 0.66 -12.34 -4.79
C GLY A 111 1.09 -12.04 -6.23
N SER A 112 1.23 -10.78 -6.65
CA SER A 112 1.80 -10.44 -7.97
C SER A 112 3.01 -9.51 -7.83
N SER A 113 4.21 -10.08 -7.77
CA SER A 113 5.46 -9.32 -7.58
C SER A 113 5.74 -8.28 -8.69
N GLN A 114 4.95 -8.25 -9.77
CA GLN A 114 5.15 -7.40 -10.93
C GLN A 114 3.95 -6.50 -11.28
N THR A 115 2.90 -6.45 -10.44
CA THR A 115 1.80 -5.50 -10.63
C THR A 115 1.93 -4.35 -9.64
N VAL A 116 1.86 -3.14 -10.16
CA VAL A 116 1.88 -1.89 -9.40
C VAL A 116 0.61 -1.13 -9.66
N GLU A 117 -0.04 -0.70 -8.59
CA GLU A 117 -1.15 0.24 -8.66
C GLU A 117 -0.77 1.57 -8.02
N VAL A 118 -1.07 2.66 -8.73
CA VAL A 118 -0.84 4.05 -8.29
C VAL A 118 -2.15 4.80 -8.36
N VAL A 119 -2.48 5.51 -7.28
CA VAL A 119 -3.67 6.36 -7.20
C VAL A 119 -3.32 7.77 -7.69
N ARG A 120 -4.24 8.38 -8.45
CA ARG A 120 -4.13 9.76 -8.94
C ARG A 120 -4.02 10.72 -7.76
N GLY A 121 -3.08 11.66 -7.84
CA GLY A 121 -2.92 12.74 -6.87
C GLY A 121 -4.07 13.75 -6.93
N ALA A 122 -4.15 14.62 -5.91
CA ALA A 122 -5.17 15.67 -5.86
C ALA A 122 -5.07 16.66 -7.04
N ASP A 123 -3.85 16.89 -7.55
CA ASP A 123 -3.59 17.79 -8.68
C ASP A 123 -3.95 17.18 -10.04
N GLY A 124 -4.45 15.93 -10.06
CA GLY A 124 -4.89 15.25 -11.27
C GLY A 124 -3.81 14.40 -11.94
N ASP A 125 -2.56 14.48 -11.49
CA ASP A 125 -1.46 13.71 -12.09
C ASP A 125 -1.18 12.40 -11.36
N PHE A 126 -0.53 11.46 -12.06
CA PHE A 126 -0.01 10.24 -11.45
C PHE A 126 1.46 10.42 -11.07
N ALA A 127 1.72 10.62 -9.78
CA ALA A 127 3.08 10.63 -9.24
C ALA A 127 3.49 9.22 -8.80
N VAL A 128 4.53 8.67 -9.42
CA VAL A 128 5.04 7.33 -9.18
C VAL A 128 6.38 7.42 -8.45
N ARG A 129 6.57 6.67 -7.38
CA ARG A 129 7.92 6.52 -6.77
C ARG A 129 8.74 5.53 -7.59
N VAL A 130 9.86 6.01 -8.11
CA VAL A 130 10.74 5.26 -8.99
C VAL A 130 12.14 5.22 -8.39
N GLY A 131 12.69 4.00 -8.25
CA GLY A 131 14.11 3.79 -8.02
C GLY A 131 14.87 3.93 -9.34
N ILE A 132 15.87 4.79 -9.41
CA ILE A 132 16.75 5.04 -10.55
C ILE A 132 18.17 4.82 -10.04
N ASN A 133 18.79 3.72 -10.45
CA ASN A 133 20.06 3.26 -9.87
C ASN A 133 19.98 3.22 -8.33
N ASP A 134 20.73 4.08 -7.64
CA ASP A 134 20.78 4.18 -6.18
C ASP A 134 19.86 5.29 -5.60
N ALA A 135 19.18 6.06 -6.44
CA ALA A 135 18.27 7.13 -6.02
C ALA A 135 16.81 6.67 -6.08
N THR A 136 15.98 7.12 -5.13
CA THR A 136 14.52 6.95 -5.22
C THR A 136 13.86 8.31 -5.29
N VAL A 137 13.12 8.57 -6.37
CA VAL A 137 12.54 9.88 -6.66
C VAL A 137 11.08 9.74 -7.13
N PRO A 138 10.22 10.72 -6.82
CA PRO A 138 8.89 10.79 -7.44
C PRO A 138 9.02 11.26 -8.89
N MET A 139 8.34 10.58 -9.80
CA MET A 139 8.25 10.92 -11.22
C MET A 139 6.79 11.04 -11.66
N LEU A 140 6.52 11.97 -12.57
CA LEU A 140 5.19 12.16 -13.15
C LEU A 140 4.98 11.19 -14.31
N LEU A 141 3.87 10.46 -14.35
CA LEU A 141 3.50 9.71 -15.55
C LEU A 141 3.22 10.69 -16.71
N ASP A 142 3.94 10.54 -17.82
CA ASP A 142 3.71 11.34 -19.01
C ASP A 142 3.72 10.44 -20.26
N THR A 143 2.52 10.10 -20.75
CA THR A 143 2.37 9.29 -21.97
C THR A 143 2.67 10.09 -23.25
N GLY A 144 2.75 11.42 -23.17
CA GLY A 144 3.16 12.29 -24.28
C GLY A 144 4.68 12.36 -24.44
N ALA A 145 5.45 12.07 -23.39
CA ALA A 145 6.89 12.01 -23.43
C ALA A 145 7.38 10.71 -24.08
N SER A 146 8.11 10.82 -25.19
CA SER A 146 8.69 9.66 -25.89
C SER A 146 9.80 8.95 -25.10
N SER A 147 10.40 9.64 -24.14
CA SER A 147 11.48 9.12 -23.28
C SER A 147 11.24 9.51 -21.83
N VAL A 148 11.82 8.74 -20.91
CA VAL A 148 12.04 9.18 -19.52
C VAL A 148 12.87 10.45 -19.53
N VAL A 149 12.43 11.48 -18.81
CA VAL A 149 13.13 12.77 -18.72
C VAL A 149 13.49 13.06 -17.27
N LEU A 150 14.77 13.21 -16.98
CA LEU A 150 15.29 13.53 -15.66
C LEU A 150 15.61 15.02 -15.54
N THR A 151 15.42 15.56 -14.35
CA THR A 151 16.06 16.84 -14.00
C THR A 151 17.56 16.61 -13.79
N LEU A 152 18.35 17.68 -13.89
CA LEU A 152 19.80 17.60 -13.65
C LEU A 152 20.12 17.12 -12.23
N GLU A 153 19.31 17.53 -11.25
CA GLU A 153 19.46 17.17 -9.84
C GLU A 153 19.24 15.67 -9.64
N VAL A 154 18.18 15.12 -10.25
CA VAL A 154 17.89 13.68 -10.18
C VAL A 154 18.95 12.87 -10.90
N ALA A 155 19.43 13.32 -12.06
CA ALA A 155 20.51 12.65 -12.78
C ALA A 155 21.78 12.55 -11.93
N ARG A 156 22.13 13.63 -11.21
CA ARG A 156 23.26 13.65 -10.27
C ARG A 156 23.03 12.70 -9.09
N GLN A 157 21.84 12.71 -8.48
CA GLN A 157 21.51 11.80 -7.38
C GLN A 157 21.55 10.34 -7.80
N ALA A 158 21.14 10.02 -9.04
CA ALA A 158 21.18 8.69 -9.61
C ALA A 158 22.58 8.23 -10.06
N GLY A 159 23.62 9.04 -9.82
CA GLY A 159 25.00 8.72 -10.18
C GLY A 159 25.29 8.72 -11.67
N LEU A 160 24.46 9.40 -12.48
CA LEU A 160 24.72 9.54 -13.92
C LEU A 160 25.90 10.51 -14.16
N PRO A 161 26.65 10.34 -15.26
CA PRO A 161 27.84 11.15 -15.58
C PRO A 161 27.47 12.57 -16.03
N VAL A 162 26.99 13.40 -15.09
CA VAL A 162 26.44 14.72 -15.38
C VAL A 162 27.49 15.71 -15.92
N GLU A 163 28.77 15.47 -15.63
CA GLU A 163 29.91 16.28 -16.09
C GLU A 163 30.19 16.13 -17.58
N PHE A 164 29.72 15.04 -18.20
CA PHE A 164 29.96 14.71 -19.60
C PHE A 164 28.72 14.85 -20.48
N LEU A 165 27.64 15.44 -19.95
CA LEU A 165 26.39 15.62 -20.68
C LEU A 165 26.56 16.55 -21.87
N LYS A 166 26.12 16.07 -23.03
CA LYS A 166 26.02 16.87 -24.26
C LYS A 166 24.55 17.16 -24.52
N TYR A 167 24.16 18.43 -24.42
CA TYR A 167 22.80 18.86 -24.71
C TYR A 167 22.62 19.06 -26.21
N ASP A 168 22.62 17.96 -26.97
CA ASP A 168 22.57 17.96 -28.44
C ASP A 168 21.30 17.32 -29.01
N VAL A 169 20.47 16.68 -28.18
CA VAL A 169 19.19 16.08 -28.60
C VAL A 169 18.11 17.15 -28.63
N PRO A 170 17.54 17.52 -29.79
CA PRO A 170 16.42 18.45 -29.85
C PRO A 170 15.16 17.79 -29.28
N VAL A 171 14.44 18.52 -28.43
CA VAL A 171 13.18 18.08 -27.85
C VAL A 171 12.14 19.18 -27.95
N ASP A 172 10.92 18.81 -28.33
CA ASP A 172 9.76 19.69 -28.28
C ASP A 172 9.10 19.55 -26.91
N THR A 173 8.93 20.68 -26.23
CA THR A 173 8.25 20.74 -24.92
C THR A 173 7.07 21.71 -25.00
N ALA A 174 6.21 21.70 -23.98
CA ALA A 174 5.12 22.66 -23.88
C ALA A 174 5.61 24.14 -23.87
N ASN A 175 6.85 24.37 -23.40
CA ASN A 175 7.47 25.69 -23.37
C ASN A 175 8.26 26.02 -24.65
N GLY A 176 8.14 25.20 -25.71
CA GLY A 176 8.87 25.33 -26.96
C GLY A 176 10.01 24.33 -27.13
N ARG A 177 10.88 24.58 -28.11
CA ARG A 177 12.02 23.72 -28.42
C ARG A 177 13.17 23.95 -27.44
N THR A 178 13.70 22.87 -26.90
CA THR A 178 14.94 22.90 -26.12
C THR A 178 15.86 21.74 -26.52
N ARG A 179 17.02 21.64 -25.87
CA ARG A 179 17.93 20.53 -26.03
C ARG A 179 18.06 19.75 -24.74
N ALA A 180 18.17 18.44 -24.85
CA ALA A 180 18.40 17.52 -23.75
C ALA A 180 19.67 16.70 -24.00
N ALA A 181 20.21 16.12 -22.93
CA ALA A 181 21.35 15.21 -23.02
C ALA A 181 20.89 13.75 -22.93
N ALA A 182 21.34 12.92 -23.88
CA ALA A 182 21.02 11.50 -23.87
C ALA A 182 21.84 10.76 -22.81
N VAL A 183 21.17 9.91 -22.04
CA VAL A 183 21.78 9.02 -21.05
C VAL A 183 21.09 7.65 -21.08
N VAL A 184 21.73 6.65 -20.51
CA VAL A 184 21.12 5.34 -20.26
C VAL A 184 21.11 5.11 -18.77
N ILE A 185 19.93 4.80 -18.23
CA ILE A 185 19.76 4.40 -16.84
C ILE A 185 19.99 2.89 -16.75
N ASP A 186 20.87 2.46 -15.86
CA ASP A 186 21.23 1.04 -15.72
C ASP A 186 20.08 0.21 -15.18
N LYS A 187 19.38 0.74 -14.16
CA LYS A 187 18.27 0.06 -13.51
C LYS A 187 17.19 1.06 -13.09
N MET A 188 15.95 0.80 -13.49
CA MET A 188 14.76 1.46 -12.97
C MET A 188 13.89 0.46 -12.21
N THR A 189 13.32 0.87 -11.08
CA THR A 189 12.47 0.03 -10.24
C THR A 189 11.21 0.78 -9.84
N VAL A 190 10.05 0.17 -10.07
CA VAL A 190 8.75 0.72 -9.71
C VAL A 190 8.00 -0.37 -8.95
N GLY A 191 7.84 -0.21 -7.64
CA GLY A 191 7.37 -1.31 -6.79
C GLY A 191 8.23 -2.56 -6.98
N GLY A 192 7.62 -3.66 -7.45
CA GLY A 192 8.34 -4.90 -7.79
C GLY A 192 8.73 -5.05 -9.27
N ILE A 193 8.41 -4.07 -10.13
CA ILE A 193 8.82 -4.04 -11.54
C ILE A 193 10.26 -3.54 -11.63
N VAL A 194 11.13 -4.29 -12.31
CA VAL A 194 12.55 -3.93 -12.48
C VAL A 194 12.92 -3.98 -13.95
N GLU A 195 13.29 -2.83 -14.50
CA GLU A 195 13.75 -2.70 -15.89
C GLU A 195 15.20 -2.23 -15.93
N ARG A 196 15.90 -2.56 -17.02
CA ARG A 196 17.32 -2.25 -17.19
C ARG A 196 17.62 -1.61 -18.53
N ARG A 197 18.70 -0.82 -18.58
CA ARG A 197 19.17 -0.14 -19.79
C ARG A 197 18.06 0.70 -20.44
N ILE A 198 17.51 1.64 -19.66
CA ILE A 198 16.44 2.53 -20.10
C ILE A 198 17.04 3.78 -20.73
N PRO A 199 16.81 4.06 -22.02
CA PRO A 199 17.14 5.34 -22.63
C PRO A 199 16.38 6.45 -21.92
N ALA A 200 17.10 7.50 -21.53
CA ALA A 200 16.52 8.67 -20.89
C ALA A 200 17.19 9.95 -21.40
N LEU A 201 16.55 11.07 -21.10
CA LEU A 201 17.02 12.40 -21.41
C LEU A 201 17.22 13.18 -20.12
N VAL A 202 18.27 13.98 -20.04
CA VAL A 202 18.50 14.93 -18.94
C VAL A 202 18.20 16.32 -19.47
N ALA A 203 17.22 16.99 -18.84
CA ALA A 203 16.92 18.39 -19.12
C ALA A 203 17.98 19.32 -18.53
N PRO A 204 18.28 20.47 -19.17
CA PRO A 204 19.11 21.51 -18.57
C PRO A 204 18.52 22.01 -17.25
N ALA A 205 19.37 22.52 -16.35
CA ALA A 205 18.94 23.06 -15.07
C ALA A 205 17.83 24.11 -15.24
N GLY A 206 16.77 23.99 -14.42
CA GLY A 206 15.63 24.92 -14.45
C GLY A 206 14.63 24.72 -15.57
N MET A 207 14.90 23.86 -16.58
CA MET A 207 13.97 23.60 -17.68
C MET A 207 12.85 22.62 -17.33
N LEU A 208 13.08 21.76 -16.34
CA LEU A 208 12.14 20.76 -15.88
C LEU A 208 12.09 20.78 -14.35
N ARG A 209 10.88 20.87 -13.78
CA ARG A 209 10.68 20.89 -12.31
C ARG A 209 10.57 19.49 -11.73
N THR A 210 9.85 18.61 -12.41
CA THR A 210 9.55 17.25 -11.96
C THR A 210 9.99 16.27 -13.05
N PRO A 211 10.75 15.21 -12.72
CA PRO A 211 11.13 14.20 -13.71
C PRO A 211 9.89 13.47 -14.26
N LEU A 212 9.96 13.06 -15.53
CA LEU A 212 8.86 12.48 -16.29
C LEU A 212 9.13 11.00 -16.58
N LEU A 213 8.17 10.15 -16.26
CA LEU A 213 8.14 8.74 -16.59
C LEU A 213 7.46 8.57 -17.95
N GLY A 214 8.28 8.56 -19.00
CA GLY A 214 7.83 8.50 -20.39
C GLY A 214 7.86 7.10 -21.01
N MET A 215 7.61 7.09 -22.32
CA MET A 215 7.41 5.86 -23.09
C MET A 215 8.62 4.93 -23.16
N SER A 216 9.86 5.42 -23.03
CA SER A 216 11.05 4.55 -23.03
C SER A 216 11.11 3.55 -21.85
N PHE A 217 10.35 3.82 -20.79
CA PHE A 217 10.06 2.86 -19.72
C PHE A 217 8.70 2.16 -19.94
N LEU A 218 7.63 2.93 -20.19
CA LEU A 218 6.26 2.39 -20.25
C LEU A 218 6.07 1.33 -21.35
N SER A 219 6.78 1.45 -22.48
CA SER A 219 6.68 0.49 -23.59
C SER A 219 7.33 -0.86 -23.32
N ARG A 220 8.02 -1.02 -22.17
CA ARG A 220 8.66 -2.27 -21.75
C ARG A 220 7.81 -3.11 -20.82
N LEU A 221 6.74 -2.50 -20.31
CA LEU A 221 5.76 -3.16 -19.47
C LEU A 221 4.88 -4.06 -20.33
N ASP A 222 4.42 -5.18 -19.78
CA ASP A 222 3.42 -6.04 -20.44
C ASP A 222 2.11 -5.26 -20.66
N SER A 223 1.75 -4.42 -19.69
CA SER A 223 0.61 -3.53 -19.79
C SER A 223 0.74 -2.34 -18.85
N PHE A 224 0.26 -1.18 -19.28
CA PHE A 224 -0.09 -0.07 -18.40
C PHE A 224 -1.47 0.45 -18.78
N GLU A 225 -2.31 0.74 -17.78
CA GLU A 225 -3.68 1.18 -18.00
C GLU A 225 -4.09 2.23 -16.98
N VAL A 226 -4.71 3.30 -17.48
CA VAL A 226 -5.33 4.34 -16.66
C VAL A 226 -6.83 4.08 -16.61
N ARG A 227 -7.35 3.70 -15.43
CA ARG A 227 -8.78 3.47 -15.16
C ARG A 227 -9.28 4.45 -14.11
N GLY A 228 -9.93 5.52 -14.55
CA GLY A 228 -10.40 6.59 -13.67
C GLY A 228 -9.23 7.20 -12.89
N ASP A 229 -9.22 7.03 -11.57
CA ASP A 229 -8.18 7.56 -10.67
C ASP A 229 -7.09 6.54 -10.33
N ARG A 230 -6.99 5.45 -11.07
CA ARG A 230 -6.01 4.38 -10.84
C ARG A 230 -5.15 4.16 -12.09
N LEU A 231 -3.85 4.10 -11.91
CA LEU A 231 -2.88 3.64 -12.88
C LEU A 231 -2.46 2.22 -12.47
N LEU A 232 -2.69 1.24 -13.34
CA LEU A 232 -2.17 -0.10 -13.20
C LEU A 232 -0.99 -0.29 -14.14
N MET A 233 0.10 -0.83 -13.63
CA MET A 233 1.30 -1.20 -14.39
C MET A 233 1.63 -2.66 -14.12
N ARG A 234 1.97 -3.41 -15.17
CA ARG A 234 2.42 -4.79 -15.09
C ARG A 234 3.76 -4.95 -15.77
N GLY A 235 4.77 -5.32 -15.00
CA GLY A 235 6.10 -5.64 -15.53
C GLY A 235 6.09 -6.95 -16.34
N PRO A 236 7.09 -7.15 -17.21
CA PRO A 236 7.19 -8.32 -18.06
C PRO A 236 7.28 -9.62 -17.25
N GLY A 237 6.43 -10.59 -17.57
CA GLY A 237 6.48 -11.94 -16.99
C GLY A 237 7.87 -12.56 -17.13
N ARG A 238 8.36 -13.22 -16.08
CA ARG A 238 9.71 -13.84 -16.04
C ARG A 238 9.93 -15.02 -17.00
N ASP A 239 9.02 -15.27 -17.94
CA ASP A 239 9.07 -16.41 -18.87
C ASP A 239 9.72 -16.07 -20.23
N ALA A 240 10.25 -14.86 -20.40
CA ALA A 240 10.97 -14.43 -21.60
C ALA A 240 12.48 -14.26 -21.33
N GLN A 241 13.18 -15.37 -21.04
CA GLN A 241 14.64 -15.47 -21.15
C GLN A 241 15.03 -16.80 -21.78
#